data_AF-A0A7C7TZJ1-F1
#
_entry.id   AF-A0A7C7TZJ1-F1
#
_cell.length_a   1.000
_cell.length_b   1.000
_cell.length_c   1.000
_cell.angle_alpha   90.00
_cell.angle_beta   90.00
_cell.angle_gamma   90.00
#
_symmetry.space_group_name_H-M   'P 1'
#
loop_
_entity.id
_entity.type
_entity.pdbx_description
1 polymer ?
#
loop_
_entity_poly.entity_id
_entity_poly.type
_entity_poly.pdbx_seq_one_letter_code
_entity_poly.pdbx_strand_id
1 'polypeptide(L)'
;MQNYRAKIPDVSKDALPMHTLFVGHNPSISTWETGHYFANPTNHFWKLITKSGLIDSFNDEDKANNTQLNDDFMVTRGFGFIDFIERPGNDANAIIRAEIDANRAEFPKRIEKYANSINSQLKRLCFVGKKQWKQQFSQNLSKCDH
;
A
#
# COMPACT_ATOMS: atom_id res chain seq x y z
N MET A 1 -1.86 -18.59 -11.77
CA MET A 1 -2.41 -17.30 -12.23
C MET A 1 -1.85 -16.22 -11.32
N GLN A 2 -1.32 -15.14 -11.89
CA GLN A 2 -0.83 -13.99 -11.13
C GLN A 2 -1.98 -12.99 -10.99
N ASN A 3 -2.32 -12.61 -9.75
CA ASN A 3 -3.41 -11.66 -9.47
C ASN A 3 -2.92 -10.30 -8.94
N TYR A 4 -1.60 -10.16 -8.72
CA TYR A 4 -0.99 -8.92 -8.29
C TYR A 4 -1.32 -7.74 -9.20
N ARG A 5 -1.78 -6.65 -8.59
CA ARG A 5 -1.95 -5.33 -9.21
C ARG A 5 -1.91 -4.26 -8.14
N ALA A 6 -1.64 -3.02 -8.52
CA ALA A 6 -1.94 -1.88 -7.67
C ALA A 6 -3.44 -1.91 -7.30
N LYS A 7 -3.75 -1.70 -6.01
CA LYS A 7 -5.14 -1.52 -5.56
C LYS A 7 -5.38 -0.03 -5.33
N ILE A 8 -6.03 0.60 -6.29
CA ILE A 8 -6.39 2.01 -6.26
C ILE A 8 -7.90 2.16 -6.44
N PRO A 9 -8.54 3.20 -5.87
CA PRO A 9 -9.97 3.45 -6.04
C PRO A 9 -10.37 3.55 -7.52
N ASP A 10 -11.48 2.92 -7.86
CA ASP A 10 -12.10 3.03 -9.17
C ASP A 10 -13.11 4.19 -9.13
N VAL A 11 -12.67 5.37 -9.57
CA VAL A 11 -13.52 6.58 -9.58
C VAL A 11 -14.75 6.45 -10.48
N SER A 12 -14.79 5.47 -11.39
CA SER A 12 -15.97 5.19 -12.21
C SER A 12 -17.08 4.44 -11.46
N LYS A 13 -16.81 3.98 -10.24
CA LYS A 13 -17.72 3.20 -9.39
C LYS A 13 -18.07 3.91 -8.08
N ASP A 14 -18.13 5.24 -8.11
CA ASP A 14 -18.45 6.07 -6.95
C ASP A 14 -17.52 5.87 -5.74
N ALA A 15 -16.31 5.32 -5.94
CA ALA A 15 -15.35 5.15 -4.88
C ALA A 15 -14.86 6.52 -4.37
N LEU A 16 -14.62 6.63 -3.05
CA LEU A 16 -14.09 7.85 -2.47
C LEU A 16 -12.74 8.22 -3.11
N PRO A 17 -12.45 9.51 -3.36
CA PRO A 17 -11.15 9.94 -3.86
C PRO A 17 -10.02 9.43 -2.98
N MET A 18 -8.95 8.92 -3.61
CA MET A 18 -7.82 8.39 -2.86
C MET A 18 -7.10 9.52 -2.12
N HIS A 19 -7.00 9.42 -0.80
CA HIS A 19 -6.30 10.39 0.04
C HIS A 19 -4.97 9.84 0.59
N THR A 20 -4.85 8.53 0.74
CA THR A 20 -3.66 7.86 1.30
C THR A 20 -3.28 6.66 0.45
N LEU A 21 -2.01 6.54 0.11
CA LEU A 21 -1.47 5.35 -0.56
C LEU A 21 -0.45 4.64 0.34
N PHE A 22 -0.71 3.39 0.70
CA PHE A 22 0.24 2.53 1.40
C PHE A 22 1.25 1.93 0.42
N VAL A 23 2.52 1.97 0.81
CA VAL A 23 3.65 1.53 -0.02
C VAL A 23 4.42 0.44 0.70
N GLY A 24 4.24 -0.80 0.25
CA GLY A 24 5.06 -1.94 0.64
C GLY A 24 6.44 -1.92 -0.03
N HIS A 25 7.31 -2.85 0.36
CA HIS A 25 8.64 -2.98 -0.25
C HIS A 25 8.56 -3.75 -1.57
N ASN A 26 8.05 -4.97 -1.52
CA ASN A 26 7.81 -5.84 -2.66
C ASN A 26 6.71 -6.85 -2.28
N PRO A 27 5.93 -7.38 -3.23
CA PRO A 27 4.86 -8.31 -2.91
C PRO A 27 5.44 -9.62 -2.38
N SER A 28 4.88 -10.12 -1.28
CA SER A 28 5.11 -11.51 -0.85
C SER A 28 4.58 -12.48 -1.92
N ILE A 29 5.01 -13.74 -1.89
CA ILE A 29 4.45 -14.77 -2.79
C ILE A 29 2.93 -14.84 -2.64
N SER A 30 2.44 -14.80 -1.40
CA SER A 30 1.00 -14.80 -1.10
C SER A 30 0.28 -13.59 -1.71
N THR A 31 0.83 -12.39 -1.59
CA THR A 31 0.27 -11.18 -2.22
C THR A 31 0.31 -11.27 -3.74
N TRP A 32 1.37 -11.85 -4.30
CA TRP A 32 1.51 -12.01 -5.74
C TRP A 32 0.45 -12.92 -6.36
N GLU A 33 0.17 -14.03 -5.67
CA GLU A 33 -0.77 -15.07 -6.10
C GLU A 33 -2.22 -14.66 -5.84
N THR A 34 -2.51 -14.10 -4.68
CA THR A 34 -3.89 -13.76 -4.27
C THR A 34 -4.33 -12.39 -4.79
N GLY A 35 -3.39 -11.49 -5.04
CA GLY A 35 -3.68 -10.08 -5.32
C GLY A 35 -4.08 -9.29 -4.07
N HIS A 36 -4.01 -9.87 -2.87
CA HIS A 36 -4.31 -9.17 -1.61
C HIS A 36 -3.03 -8.70 -0.90
N TYR A 37 -2.97 -7.41 -0.61
CA TYR A 37 -1.84 -6.79 0.08
C TYR A 37 -1.76 -7.26 1.53
N PHE A 38 -0.52 -7.55 1.96
CA PHE A 38 -0.23 -8.01 3.31
C PHE A 38 -0.99 -9.29 3.73
N ALA A 39 -1.31 -10.16 2.76
CA ALA A 39 -2.09 -11.38 2.98
C ALA A 39 -1.37 -12.48 3.78
N ASN A 40 -0.04 -12.41 3.93
CA ASN A 40 0.70 -13.38 4.73
C ASN A 40 0.27 -13.28 6.22
N PRO A 41 -0.16 -14.38 6.87
CA PRO A 41 -0.63 -14.36 8.27
C PRO A 41 0.38 -13.84 9.30
N THR A 42 1.68 -13.91 8.97
CA THR A 42 2.76 -13.38 9.82
C THR A 42 2.91 -11.86 9.69
N ASN A 43 2.31 -11.24 8.68
CA ASN A 43 2.34 -9.80 8.50
C ASN A 43 1.42 -9.10 9.53
N HIS A 44 1.94 -8.06 10.19
CA HIS A 44 1.22 -7.36 11.23
C HIS A 44 0.37 -6.18 10.73
N PHE A 45 0.44 -5.83 9.44
CA PHE A 45 -0.23 -4.65 8.90
C PHE A 45 -1.70 -4.57 9.30
N TRP A 46 -2.51 -5.58 8.97
CA TRP A 46 -3.93 -5.57 9.27
C TRP A 46 -4.23 -5.52 10.77
N LYS A 47 -3.47 -6.26 11.59
CA LYS A 47 -3.58 -6.20 13.06
C LYS A 47 -3.28 -4.80 13.60
N LEU A 48 -2.32 -4.10 13.02
CA LEU A 48 -1.94 -2.74 13.42
C LEU A 48 -2.96 -1.71 12.93
N ILE A 49 -3.50 -1.84 11.73
CA ILE A 49 -4.58 -0.97 11.22
C ILE A 49 -5.77 -1.02 12.17
N THR A 50 -6.24 -2.22 12.55
CA THR A 50 -7.34 -2.39 13.50
C THR A 50 -7.05 -1.74 14.85
N LYS A 51 -5.81 -1.83 15.36
CA LYS A 51 -5.44 -1.27 16.67
C LYS A 51 -5.14 0.23 16.68
N SER A 52 -4.85 0.80 15.51
CA SER A 52 -4.41 2.19 15.38
C SER A 52 -5.54 3.22 15.53
N GLY A 53 -6.79 2.77 15.53
CA GLY A 53 -7.97 3.64 15.46
C GLY A 53 -8.19 4.30 14.09
N LEU A 54 -7.36 3.98 13.08
CA LEU A 54 -7.49 4.55 11.72
C LEU A 54 -8.87 4.30 11.10
N ILE A 55 -9.51 3.19 11.48
CA ILE A 55 -10.78 2.75 10.91
C ILE A 55 -11.97 3.00 11.86
N ASP A 56 -11.75 3.64 13.01
CA ASP A 56 -12.79 3.83 14.03
C ASP A 56 -13.93 4.70 13.53
N SER A 57 -13.62 5.65 12.64
CA SER A 57 -14.58 6.56 12.01
C SER A 57 -15.30 5.96 10.80
N PHE A 58 -15.04 4.70 10.43
CA PHE A 58 -15.80 4.06 9.36
C PHE A 58 -17.23 3.81 9.85
N ASN A 59 -18.20 4.11 8.99
CA ASN A 59 -19.63 4.17 9.32
C ASN A 59 -20.11 2.90 10.04
N ASP A 60 -21.06 3.05 10.96
CA ASP A 60 -21.57 1.96 11.77
C ASP A 60 -22.22 0.82 10.95
N GLU A 61 -22.68 1.10 9.73
CA GLU A 61 -23.18 0.08 8.80
C GLU A 61 -22.12 -0.95 8.39
N ASP A 62 -20.86 -0.56 8.21
CA ASP A 62 -19.78 -1.51 7.87
C ASP A 62 -19.48 -2.46 9.02
N LYS A 63 -19.51 -1.89 10.23
CA LYS A 63 -19.31 -2.62 11.49
C LYS A 63 -20.48 -3.59 11.73
N ALA A 64 -21.71 -3.14 11.46
CA ALA A 64 -22.92 -3.96 11.58
C ALA A 64 -22.93 -5.14 10.59
N ASN A 65 -22.39 -4.96 9.39
CA ASN A 65 -22.32 -6.00 8.36
C ASN A 65 -21.16 -7.01 8.55
N ASN A 66 -20.39 -6.91 9.64
CA ASN A 66 -19.21 -7.74 9.91
C ASN A 66 -18.22 -7.78 8.72
N THR A 67 -18.07 -6.63 8.04
CA THR A 67 -17.22 -6.53 6.85
C THR A 67 -15.77 -6.82 7.23
N GLN A 68 -15.17 -7.83 6.61
CA GLN A 68 -13.78 -8.18 6.89
C GLN A 68 -12.85 -7.05 6.42
N LEU A 69 -12.06 -6.50 7.35
CA LEU A 69 -11.02 -5.53 7.02
C LEU A 69 -9.99 -6.17 6.08
N ASN A 70 -9.95 -5.68 4.86
CA ASN A 70 -8.97 -6.03 3.85
C ASN A 70 -8.71 -4.83 2.93
N ASP A 71 -7.83 -5.02 1.96
CA ASP A 71 -7.44 -3.98 1.01
C ASP A 71 -8.56 -3.56 0.06
N ASP A 72 -9.43 -4.47 -0.37
CA ASP A 72 -10.59 -4.10 -1.21
C ASP A 72 -11.56 -3.17 -0.45
N PHE A 73 -11.85 -3.49 0.81
CA PHE A 73 -12.66 -2.63 1.67
C PHE A 73 -11.99 -1.28 1.93
N MET A 74 -10.69 -1.26 2.21
CA MET A 74 -9.96 0.00 2.42
C MET A 74 -9.95 0.88 1.15
N VAL A 75 -9.95 0.27 -0.04
CA VAL A 75 -10.05 1.00 -1.31
C VAL A 75 -11.36 1.77 -1.44
N THR A 76 -12.48 1.21 -0.99
CA THR A 76 -13.77 1.95 -0.98
C THR A 76 -13.75 3.15 -0.02
N ARG A 77 -12.83 3.14 0.95
CA ARG A 77 -12.63 4.17 1.97
C ARG A 77 -11.57 5.21 1.61
N GLY A 78 -11.09 5.24 0.36
CA GLY A 78 -10.14 6.26 -0.12
C GLY A 78 -8.67 5.94 0.18
N PHE A 79 -8.36 4.68 0.51
CA PHE A 79 -6.99 4.19 0.61
C PHE A 79 -6.57 3.47 -0.68
N GLY A 80 -5.27 3.35 -0.90
CA GLY A 80 -4.72 2.49 -1.96
C GLY A 80 -3.49 1.75 -1.49
N PHE A 81 -3.05 0.78 -2.30
CA PHE A 81 -1.93 -0.11 -2.01
C PHE A 81 -1.09 -0.36 -3.26
N ILE A 82 0.21 -0.19 -3.09
CA ILE A 82 1.23 -0.52 -4.09
C ILE A 82 2.49 -1.05 -3.39
N ASP A 83 3.38 -1.66 -4.16
CA ASP A 83 4.75 -1.93 -3.74
C ASP A 83 5.76 -1.04 -4.46
N PHE A 84 6.83 -0.67 -3.74
CA PHE A 84 7.96 0.05 -4.32
C PHE A 84 8.62 -0.76 -5.45
N ILE A 85 8.78 -2.07 -5.27
CA ILE A 85 9.35 -2.99 -6.25
C ILE A 85 8.32 -4.05 -6.61
N GLU A 86 7.92 -4.14 -7.88
CA GLU A 86 6.94 -5.12 -8.36
C GLU A 86 7.58 -6.48 -8.68
N ARG A 87 8.33 -7.03 -7.71
CA ARG A 87 8.96 -8.34 -7.80
C ARG A 87 8.51 -9.23 -6.64
N PRO A 88 7.94 -10.42 -6.90
CA PRO A 88 7.51 -11.31 -5.84
C PRO A 88 8.70 -11.86 -5.05
N GLY A 89 8.55 -11.96 -3.74
CA GLY A 89 9.55 -12.58 -2.87
C GLY A 89 9.27 -12.35 -1.38
N ASN A 90 9.57 -13.35 -0.55
CA ASN A 90 9.36 -13.25 0.90
C ASN A 90 10.59 -12.68 1.65
N ASP A 91 11.75 -12.63 1.00
CA ASP A 91 12.95 -12.01 1.55
C ASP A 91 13.25 -10.68 0.83
N ALA A 92 12.98 -9.58 1.51
CA ALA A 92 13.28 -8.24 1.00
C ALA A 92 14.77 -8.02 0.76
N ASN A 93 15.68 -8.79 1.39
CA ASN A 93 17.13 -8.67 1.21
C ASN A 93 17.63 -9.36 -0.06
N ALA A 94 16.82 -10.20 -0.69
CA ALA A 94 17.13 -10.83 -1.96
C ALA A 94 17.02 -9.88 -3.16
N ILE A 95 16.42 -8.69 -2.98
CA ILE A 95 16.34 -7.68 -4.04
C ILE A 95 17.69 -7.00 -4.22
N ILE A 96 18.23 -7.07 -5.44
CA ILE A 96 19.57 -6.56 -5.75
C ILE A 96 19.56 -5.05 -6.00
N ARG A 97 20.75 -4.44 -5.93
CA ARG A 97 20.91 -2.99 -6.09
C ARG A 97 20.40 -2.46 -7.42
N ALA A 98 20.66 -3.17 -8.51
CA ALA A 98 20.20 -2.79 -9.85
C ALA A 98 18.67 -2.71 -9.94
N GLU A 99 17.94 -3.61 -9.27
CA GLU A 99 16.47 -3.58 -9.24
C GLU A 99 15.96 -2.40 -8.42
N ILE A 100 16.62 -2.09 -7.30
CA ILE A 100 16.30 -0.92 -6.48
C ILE A 100 16.50 0.37 -7.29
N ASP A 101 17.64 0.52 -7.98
CA ASP A 101 17.95 1.73 -8.72
C ASP A 101 17.00 1.92 -9.92
N ALA A 102 16.64 0.83 -10.62
CA ALA A 102 15.61 0.87 -11.68
C ALA A 102 14.23 1.28 -11.14
N ASN A 103 13.81 0.71 -10.01
CA ASN A 103 12.53 1.06 -9.39
C ASN A 103 12.51 2.48 -8.81
N ARG A 104 13.65 3.00 -8.34
CA ARG A 104 13.72 4.38 -7.81
C ARG A 104 13.32 5.42 -8.85
N ALA A 105 13.75 5.21 -10.09
CA ALA A 105 13.42 6.11 -11.20
C ALA A 105 11.95 5.96 -11.65
N GLU A 106 11.40 4.75 -11.57
CA GLU A 106 10.05 4.46 -12.07
C GLU A 106 8.94 4.69 -11.03
N PHE A 107 9.26 4.57 -9.74
CA PHE A 107 8.30 4.71 -8.67
C PHE A 107 7.55 6.06 -8.68
N PRO A 108 8.20 7.24 -8.80
CA PRO A 108 7.48 8.51 -8.87
C PRO A 108 6.53 8.59 -10.06
N LYS A 109 6.92 8.06 -11.22
CA LYS A 109 6.06 8.05 -12.43
C LYS A 109 4.83 7.18 -12.22
N ARG A 110 4.96 6.04 -11.54
CA ARG A 110 3.81 5.22 -11.15
C ARG A 110 2.88 5.96 -10.19
N ILE A 111 3.42 6.63 -9.18
CA ILE A 111 2.63 7.46 -8.26
C ILE A 111 1.86 8.55 -9.02
N GLU A 112 2.55 9.29 -9.90
CA GLU A 112 1.95 10.35 -10.70
C GLU A 112 0.87 9.81 -11.64
N LYS A 113 1.14 8.68 -12.31
CA LYS A 113 0.14 7.98 -13.13
C LYS A 113 -1.10 7.62 -12.32
N TYR A 114 -0.92 7.05 -11.12
CA TYR A 114 -2.05 6.72 -10.25
C TYR A 114 -2.80 7.97 -9.83
N ALA A 115 -2.12 8.97 -9.26
CA ALA A 115 -2.74 10.23 -8.87
C ALA A 115 -3.54 10.86 -10.03
N ASN A 116 -2.98 10.91 -11.24
CA ASN A 116 -3.67 11.48 -12.40
C ASN A 116 -4.86 10.63 -12.88
N SER A 117 -4.77 9.30 -12.76
CA SER A 117 -5.85 8.38 -13.18
C SER A 117 -7.10 8.43 -12.30
N ILE A 118 -7.00 9.02 -11.10
CA ILE A 118 -8.07 9.07 -10.12
C ILE A 118 -8.18 10.50 -9.58
N ASN A 119 -9.20 11.26 -10.01
CA ASN A 119 -9.48 12.67 -9.70
C ASN A 119 -8.90 13.16 -8.34
N SER A 120 -7.64 13.61 -8.36
CA SER A 120 -6.69 13.32 -7.28
C SER A 120 -6.85 14.20 -6.04
N GLN A 121 -7.14 13.56 -4.90
CA GLN A 121 -7.00 14.14 -3.56
C GLN A 121 -5.89 13.46 -2.76
N LEU A 122 -4.90 12.86 -3.45
CA LEU A 122 -3.81 12.14 -2.79
C LEU A 122 -3.00 13.11 -1.92
N LYS A 123 -3.10 12.91 -0.61
CA LYS A 123 -2.44 13.77 0.39
C LYS A 123 -1.21 13.12 1.00
N ARG A 124 -1.14 11.77 1.01
CA ARG A 124 -0.15 11.03 1.79
C ARG A 124 0.35 9.78 1.06
N LEU A 125 1.68 9.60 1.08
CA LEU A 125 2.34 8.32 0.79
C LEU A 125 2.82 7.72 2.11
N CYS A 126 2.31 6.54 2.45
CA CYS A 126 2.60 5.84 3.70
C CYS A 126 3.51 4.64 3.43
N PHE A 127 4.81 4.83 3.60
CA PHE A 127 5.77 3.73 3.48
C PHE A 127 5.64 2.78 4.68
N VAL A 128 5.21 1.54 4.43
CA VAL A 128 5.00 0.50 5.45
C VAL A 128 6.33 -0.16 5.82
N GLY A 129 7.26 0.62 6.38
CA GLY A 129 8.63 0.19 6.66
C GLY A 129 9.69 1.21 6.26
N LYS A 130 10.80 1.22 7.00
CA LYS A 130 11.91 2.17 6.79
C LYS A 130 12.76 1.85 5.56
N LYS A 131 12.76 0.59 5.10
CA LYS A 131 13.66 0.11 4.03
C LYS A 131 13.32 0.75 2.69
N GLN A 132 12.06 0.70 2.29
CA GLN A 132 11.58 1.31 1.05
C GLN A 132 11.76 2.84 1.04
N TRP A 133 11.58 3.53 2.18
CA TRP A 133 11.90 4.96 2.27
C TRP A 133 13.38 5.22 1.97
N LYS A 134 14.29 4.52 2.65
CA LYS A 134 15.75 4.69 2.47
C LYS A 134 16.24 4.28 1.08
N GLN A 135 15.55 3.35 0.44
CA GLN A 135 15.87 2.93 -0.92
C GLN A 135 15.35 3.92 -1.96
N GLN A 136 14.24 4.62 -1.67
CA GLN A 136 13.71 5.65 -2.56
C GLN A 136 14.43 6.99 -2.38
N PHE A 137 14.64 7.41 -1.14
CA PHE A 137 15.16 8.72 -0.77
C PHE A 137 16.52 8.59 -0.08
N SER A 138 17.45 9.46 -0.45
CA SER A 138 18.76 9.61 0.19
C SER A 138 18.68 10.33 1.54
N GLN A 139 17.54 10.94 1.88
CA GLN A 139 17.37 11.68 3.13
C GLN A 139 17.24 10.72 4.32
N ASN A 140 18.07 10.95 5.33
CA ASN A 140 17.88 10.33 6.64
C ASN A 140 16.66 10.96 7.32
N LEU A 141 15.68 10.12 7.67
CA LEU A 141 14.58 10.53 8.53
C LEU A 141 15.14 10.87 9.92
N SER A 142 14.75 12.03 10.46
CA SER A 142 14.93 12.31 11.88
C SER A 142 14.31 11.19 12.70
N LYS A 143 14.94 10.82 13.82
CA LYS A 143 14.28 9.95 14.79
C LYS A 143 13.06 10.69 15.32
N CYS A 144 11.95 9.97 15.49
CA CYS A 144 10.84 10.49 16.28
C CYS A 144 11.07 10.13 17.75
N ASP A 145 10.66 11.02 18.65
CA ASP A 145 10.90 10.89 20.11
C ASP A 145 9.89 9.99 20.84
N HIS A 146 9.05 9.25 20.10
CA HIS A 146 8.08 8.30 20.65
C HIS A 146 8.57 6.86 20.57
#